data_AF-A0A352XXN9-F1
#
_entry.id   AF-A0A352XXN9-F1
#
_cell.length_a   1.000
_cell.length_b   1.000
_cell.length_c   1.000
_cell.angle_alpha   90.00
_cell.angle_beta   90.00
_cell.angle_gamma   90.00
#
_symmetry.space_group_name_H-M   'P 1'
#
loop_
_entity.id
_entity.type
_entity.pdbx_description
1 polymer ?
#
loop_
_entity_poly.entity_id
_entity_poly.type
_entity_poly.pdbx_seq_one_letter_code
_entity_poly.pdbx_strand_id
1 'polypeptide(L)'
;RGINLFVASEVPPGTGLGSSSAAAVTMVRAISTLVEQPMTKQQVAELASYIEIGKMGMPIGKQDQYASAFGGLNKITFTSDGVTVEQVRIDPEVRKTLERRLMLFFTGSSRESTSILKHQRKSTQDRDES
;
A
#
# COMPACT_ATOMS: atom_id res chain seq x y z
N ARG A 1 8.24 27.52 12.93
CA ARG A 1 6.96 26.79 13.16
C ARG A 1 7.31 25.33 13.38
N GLY A 2 6.79 24.71 14.43
CA GLY A 2 6.99 23.28 14.72
C GLY A 2 5.68 22.52 14.58
N ILE A 3 5.76 21.22 14.31
CA ILE A 3 4.60 20.32 14.20
C ILE A 3 4.88 19.10 15.10
N ASN A 4 3.90 18.72 15.91
CA ASN A 4 3.88 17.45 16.62
C ASN A 4 2.95 16.49 15.88
N LEU A 5 3.45 15.32 15.51
CA LEU A 5 2.69 14.31 14.77
C LEU A 5 2.56 13.05 15.63
N PHE A 6 1.33 12.56 15.76
CA PHE A 6 1.02 11.29 16.41
C PHE A 6 0.30 10.38 15.40
N VAL A 7 0.75 9.14 15.29
CA VAL A 7 0.19 8.13 14.39
C VAL A 7 -0.17 6.91 15.22
N ALA A 8 -1.40 6.43 15.07
CA ALA A 8 -1.90 5.22 15.70
C ALA A 8 -2.54 4.30 14.65
N SER A 9 -2.48 2.99 14.91
CA SER A 9 -3.05 1.94 14.06
C SER A 9 -3.66 0.86 14.94
N GLU A 10 -4.85 0.37 14.57
CA GLU A 10 -5.49 -0.78 15.21
C GLU A 10 -4.85 -2.11 14.80
N VAL A 11 -4.04 -2.08 13.74
CA VAL A 11 -3.36 -3.23 13.16
C VAL A 11 -1.88 -3.18 13.52
N PRO A 12 -1.32 -4.21 14.18
CA PRO A 12 0.12 -4.31 14.43
C PRO A 12 0.95 -4.25 13.13
N PRO A 13 2.21 -3.80 13.20
CA PRO A 13 3.16 -3.94 12.09
C PRO A 13 3.34 -5.40 11.67
N GLY A 14 3.64 -5.64 10.39
CA GLY A 14 4.03 -6.98 9.90
C GLY A 14 2.89 -8.00 9.77
N THR A 15 1.64 -7.57 9.87
CA THR A 15 0.45 -8.43 9.72
C THR A 15 0.12 -8.81 8.27
N GLY A 16 0.79 -8.19 7.29
CA GLY A 16 0.47 -8.36 5.87
C GLY A 16 -0.75 -7.56 5.39
N LEU A 17 -1.30 -6.67 6.22
CA LEU A 17 -2.46 -5.83 5.90
C LEU A 17 -2.09 -4.42 5.38
N GLY A 18 -0.82 -4.19 5.02
CA GLY A 18 -0.37 -2.91 4.47
C GLY A 18 -0.36 -1.74 5.48
N SER A 19 -0.33 -2.01 6.79
CA SER A 19 -0.45 -0.98 7.84
C SER A 19 0.65 0.10 7.80
N SER A 20 1.89 -0.26 7.43
CA SER A 20 2.99 0.72 7.25
C SER A 20 2.69 1.70 6.13
N SER A 21 2.35 1.19 4.95
CA SER A 21 2.04 2.02 3.79
C SER A 21 0.78 2.85 3.99
N ALA A 22 -0.22 2.34 4.73
CA ALA A 22 -1.39 3.12 5.14
C ALA A 22 -1.01 4.29 6.06
N ALA A 23 -0.08 4.09 7.00
CA ALA A 23 0.45 5.17 7.83
C ALA A 23 1.20 6.21 7.00
N ALA A 24 2.06 5.79 6.06
CA ALA A 24 2.77 6.70 5.16
C ALA A 24 1.80 7.54 4.31
N VAL A 25 0.80 6.91 3.69
CA VAL A 25 -0.26 7.58 2.92
C VAL A 25 -1.03 8.58 3.77
N THR A 26 -1.38 8.20 4.99
CA THR A 26 -2.09 9.07 5.95
C THR A 26 -1.25 10.29 6.32
N MET A 27 0.05 10.11 6.59
CA MET A 27 0.95 11.21 6.90
C MET A 27 1.10 12.18 5.72
N VAL A 28 1.29 11.66 4.50
CA VAL A 28 1.36 12.49 3.29
C VAL A 28 0.08 13.31 3.13
N ARG A 29 -1.09 12.67 3.25
CA ARG A 29 -2.39 13.35 3.09
C ARG A 29 -2.62 14.38 4.20
N ALA A 30 -2.28 14.07 5.44
CA ALA A 30 -2.45 14.96 6.58
C ALA A 30 -1.58 16.20 6.44
N ILE A 31 -0.30 16.03 6.11
CA ILE A 31 0.65 17.14 5.90
C ILE A 31 0.24 17.97 4.70
N SER A 32 -0.11 17.35 3.56
CA SER A 32 -0.54 18.08 2.36
C SER A 32 -1.76 18.96 2.65
N THR A 33 -2.68 18.46 3.48
CA THR A 33 -3.86 19.22 3.91
C THR A 33 -3.48 20.35 4.87
N LEU A 34 -2.59 20.10 5.82
CA LEU A 34 -2.12 21.09 6.80
C LEU A 34 -1.40 22.28 6.15
N VAL A 35 -0.65 22.04 5.07
CA VAL A 35 0.08 23.08 4.33
C VAL A 35 -0.73 23.67 3.17
N GLU A 36 -2.03 23.35 3.09
CA GLU A 36 -2.96 23.85 2.06
C GLU A 36 -2.53 23.53 0.62
N GLN A 37 -1.85 22.40 0.44
CA GLN A 37 -1.43 21.89 -0.86
C GLN A 37 -2.15 20.57 -1.15
N PRO A 38 -3.43 20.61 -1.60
CA PRO A 38 -4.21 19.40 -1.82
C PRO A 38 -3.59 18.55 -2.93
N MET A 39 -3.43 17.26 -2.64
CA MET A 39 -2.93 16.26 -3.57
C MET A 39 -4.07 15.33 -4.01
N THR A 40 -4.02 14.86 -5.26
CA THR A 40 -4.88 13.79 -5.75
C THR A 40 -4.49 12.46 -5.11
N LYS A 41 -5.39 11.46 -5.14
CA LYS A 41 -5.09 10.10 -4.65
C LYS A 41 -3.84 9.50 -5.31
N GLN A 42 -3.68 9.71 -6.62
CA GLN A 42 -2.50 9.29 -7.37
C GLN A 42 -1.23 9.93 -6.83
N GLN A 43 -1.24 11.26 -6.62
CA GLN A 43 -0.09 11.98 -6.11
C GLN A 43 0.29 11.54 -4.69
N VAL A 44 -0.71 11.29 -3.82
CA VAL A 44 -0.48 10.77 -2.47
C VAL A 44 0.16 9.37 -2.53
N ALA A 45 -0.38 8.48 -3.36
CA ALA A 45 0.15 7.12 -3.53
C ALA A 45 1.59 7.11 -4.05
N GLU A 46 1.89 7.93 -5.06
CA GLU A 46 3.25 8.04 -5.61
C GLU A 46 4.23 8.65 -4.59
N LEU A 47 3.83 9.70 -3.88
CA LEU A 47 4.72 10.32 -2.89
C LEU A 47 5.00 9.36 -1.72
N ALA A 48 3.98 8.67 -1.21
CA ALA A 48 4.18 7.65 -0.17
C ALA A 48 5.09 6.51 -0.66
N SER A 49 4.89 6.05 -1.90
CA SER A 49 5.73 5.02 -2.53
C SER A 49 7.18 5.48 -2.67
N TYR A 50 7.38 6.72 -3.11
CA TYR A 50 8.72 7.31 -3.25
C TYR A 50 9.43 7.46 -1.89
N ILE A 51 8.70 7.82 -0.83
CA ILE A 51 9.25 7.89 0.52
C ILE A 51 9.70 6.50 1.00
N GLU A 52 8.82 5.49 0.99
CA GLU A 52 9.17 4.16 1.51
C GLU A 52 10.22 3.45 0.64
N ILE A 53 10.07 3.46 -0.69
CA ILE A 53 10.95 2.71 -1.60
C ILE A 53 12.20 3.53 -1.95
N GLY A 54 12.01 4.77 -2.39
CA GLY A 54 13.09 5.61 -2.92
C GLY A 54 13.95 6.27 -1.85
N LYS A 55 13.34 6.76 -0.77
CA LYS A 55 14.08 7.43 0.32
C LYS A 55 14.50 6.50 1.44
N MET A 56 13.62 5.59 1.86
CA MET A 56 13.92 4.65 2.95
C MET A 56 14.51 3.32 2.47
N GLY A 57 14.54 3.08 1.15
CA GLY A 57 15.15 1.88 0.59
C GLY A 57 14.41 0.59 0.92
N MET A 58 13.11 0.67 1.27
CA MET A 58 12.36 -0.50 1.67
C MET A 58 12.17 -1.46 0.47
N PRO A 59 12.44 -2.76 0.63
CA PRO A 59 12.35 -3.74 -0.46
C PRO A 59 10.90 -4.18 -0.70
N ILE A 60 9.98 -3.23 -0.91
CA ILE A 60 8.53 -3.44 -1.10
C ILE A 60 8.07 -2.98 -2.48
N GLY A 61 6.86 -3.40 -2.86
CA GLY A 61 6.17 -2.90 -4.07
C GLY A 61 5.34 -1.63 -3.78
N LYS A 62 4.65 -1.14 -4.81
CA LYS A 62 3.76 0.05 -4.72
C LYS A 62 2.30 -0.27 -4.35
N GLN A 63 1.93 -1.55 -4.28
CA GLN A 63 0.53 -1.95 -4.19
C GLN A 63 -0.20 -1.44 -2.94
N ASP A 64 0.47 -1.44 -1.78
CA ASP A 64 -0.16 -1.13 -0.49
C ASP A 64 -0.44 0.37 -0.37
N GLN A 65 0.46 1.22 -0.86
CA GLN A 65 0.29 2.68 -0.89
C GLN A 65 -0.87 3.06 -1.81
N TYR A 66 -0.95 2.42 -2.98
CA TYR A 66 -2.04 2.64 -3.92
C TYR A 66 -3.38 2.15 -3.39
N ALA A 67 -3.44 0.94 -2.82
CA ALA A 67 -4.64 0.42 -2.20
C ALA A 67 -5.13 1.34 -1.05
N SER A 68 -4.20 1.82 -0.21
CA SER A 68 -4.50 2.70 0.91
C SER A 68 -5.00 4.08 0.47
N ALA A 69 -4.39 4.68 -0.57
CA ALA A 69 -4.77 6.01 -1.05
C ALA A 69 -6.12 6.02 -1.80
N PHE A 70 -6.40 4.95 -2.54
CA PHE A 70 -7.62 4.87 -3.35
C PHE A 70 -8.83 4.36 -2.57
N GLY A 71 -8.62 3.37 -1.70
CA GLY A 71 -9.67 2.67 -0.96
C GLY A 71 -10.54 1.79 -1.87
N GLY A 72 -11.34 0.92 -1.25
CA GLY A 72 -12.23 0.00 -1.96
C GLY A 72 -11.51 -1.14 -2.69
N LEU A 73 -12.22 -1.77 -3.63
CA LEU A 73 -11.69 -2.84 -4.46
C LEU A 73 -11.18 -2.27 -5.79
N ASN A 74 -9.92 -2.53 -6.12
CA ASN A 74 -9.26 -1.96 -7.28
C ASN A 74 -8.53 -3.02 -8.09
N LYS A 75 -8.50 -2.83 -9.41
CA LYS A 75 -7.52 -3.43 -10.31
C LYS A 75 -6.41 -2.39 -10.50
N ILE A 76 -5.20 -2.74 -10.09
CA ILE A 76 -4.04 -1.85 -10.18
C ILE A 76 -3.09 -2.45 -11.22
N THR A 77 -2.75 -1.67 -12.24
CA THR A 77 -1.81 -2.09 -13.28
C THR A 77 -0.52 -1.30 -13.12
N PHE A 78 0.59 -2.02 -12.99
CA PHE A 78 1.94 -1.45 -12.92
C PHE A 78 2.64 -1.65 -14.26
N THR A 79 3.07 -0.56 -14.89
CA THR A 79 3.85 -0.58 -16.14
C THR A 79 5.13 0.24 -15.96
N SER A 80 6.03 0.19 -16.94
CA SER A 80 7.20 1.08 -17.00
C SER A 80 6.81 2.56 -17.04
N ASP A 81 5.66 2.86 -17.63
CA ASP A 81 5.19 4.22 -17.90
C ASP A 81 4.42 4.81 -16.71
N GLY A 82 4.02 3.98 -15.75
CA GLY A 82 3.35 4.44 -14.54
C GLY A 82 2.43 3.39 -13.91
N VAL A 83 1.51 3.86 -13.07
CA VAL A 83 0.52 3.03 -12.39
C VAL A 83 -0.87 3.53 -12.69
N THR A 84 -1.75 2.65 -13.16
CA THR A 84 -3.16 2.96 -13.38
C THR A 84 -4.03 2.22 -12.36
N VAL A 85 -5.07 2.89 -11.87
CA VAL A 85 -6.01 2.34 -10.89
C VAL A 85 -7.41 2.38 -11.47
N GLU A 86 -8.01 1.20 -11.59
CA GLU A 86 -9.39 1.02 -12.03
C GLU A 86 -10.22 0.51 -10.85
N GLN A 87 -11.21 1.29 -10.42
CA GLN A 87 -12.12 0.85 -9.35
C GLN A 87 -13.02 -0.27 -9.87
N VAL A 88 -12.99 -1.42 -9.20
CA VAL A 88 -13.85 -2.55 -9.55
C VAL A 88 -15.18 -2.36 -8.86
N ARG A 89 -16.20 -2.04 -9.66
CA ARG A 89 -17.60 -1.99 -9.18
C ARG A 89 -18.17 -3.40 -9.23
N ILE A 90 -18.47 -3.95 -8.07
CA ILE A 90 -19.14 -5.24 -7.93
C ILE A 90 -20.57 -5.04 -7.45
N ASP A 91 -21.45 -5.96 -7.87
CA ASP A 91 -22.81 -6.00 -7.39
C ASP A 91 -22.83 -6.15 -5.84
N PRO A 92 -23.69 -5.42 -5.11
CA PRO A 92 -23.78 -5.52 -3.66
C PRO A 92 -24.00 -6.94 -3.13
N GLU A 93 -24.76 -7.78 -3.83
CA GLU A 93 -24.99 -9.18 -3.43
C GLU A 93 -23.75 -10.05 -3.65
N VAL A 94 -22.97 -9.76 -4.70
CA VAL A 94 -21.65 -10.40 -4.91
C VAL A 94 -20.70 -10.02 -3.77
N ARG A 95 -20.65 -8.74 -3.39
CA ARG A 95 -19.84 -8.26 -2.26
C ARG A 95 -20.22 -8.97 -0.96
N LYS A 96 -21.51 -9.01 -0.64
CA LYS A 96 -22.04 -9.67 0.56
C LYS A 96 -21.75 -11.17 0.57
N THR A 97 -21.84 -11.82 -0.58
CA THR A 97 -21.51 -13.25 -0.72
C THR A 97 -20.02 -13.50 -0.47
N LEU A 98 -19.15 -12.63 -1.01
CA LEU A 98 -17.71 -12.70 -0.78
C LEU A 98 -17.38 -12.52 0.70
N GLU A 99 -17.92 -11.49 1.35
CA GLU A 99 -17.72 -11.21 2.77
C GLU A 99 -18.17 -12.37 3.67
N ARG A 100 -19.29 -13.03 3.35
CA ARG A 100 -19.78 -14.21 4.09
C ARG A 100 -18.92 -15.46 3.91
N ARG A 101 -18.09 -15.51 2.87
CA ARG A 101 -17.25 -16.67 2.52
C ARG A 101 -15.76 -16.46 2.82
N LEU A 102 -15.39 -15.30 3.36
CA LEU A 102 -14.02 -14.99 3.77
C LEU A 102 -13.91 -15.01 5.30
N MET A 103 -12.83 -15.61 5.79
CA MET A 103 -12.45 -15.58 7.19
C MET A 103 -11.02 -15.06 7.30
N LEU A 104 -10.79 -14.14 8.24
CA LEU A 104 -9.47 -13.59 8.52
C LEU A 104 -8.98 -14.12 9.86
N PHE A 105 -7.78 -14.70 9.88
CA PHE A 105 -7.14 -15.22 11.08
C PHE A 105 -5.80 -14.54 11.30
N PHE A 106 -5.62 -13.93 12.47
CA PHE A 106 -4.32 -13.42 12.88
C PHE A 106 -3.50 -14.53 13.54
N THR A 107 -2.38 -14.91 12.92
CA THR A 107 -1.57 -16.06 13.36
C THR A 107 -0.47 -15.69 14.37
N GLY A 108 -0.40 -14.44 14.83
CA GLY A 108 0.61 -13.98 15.81
C GLY A 108 2.03 -13.84 15.25
N SER A 109 2.33 -14.35 14.06
CA SER A 109 3.63 -14.27 13.42
C SER A 109 3.74 -13.03 12.53
N SER A 110 4.39 -11.97 13.00
CA SER A 110 4.93 -10.92 12.13
C SER A 110 6.10 -11.53 11.36
N ARG A 111 5.84 -12.06 10.16
CA ARG A 111 6.91 -12.62 9.32
C ARG A 111 7.81 -11.49 8.84
N GLU A 112 9.12 -11.75 8.80
CA GLU A 112 10.10 -10.94 8.08
C GLU A 112 9.80 -10.97 6.57
N SER A 113 8.80 -10.19 6.12
CA SER A 113 8.37 -10.05 4.73
C SER A 113 9.51 -9.64 3.79
N THR A 114 10.54 -9.02 4.37
CA THR A 114 11.81 -8.62 3.73
C THR A 114 12.54 -9.82 3.08
N SER A 115 12.50 -11.00 3.70
CA SER A 115 13.23 -12.19 3.23
C SER A 115 12.60 -12.82 1.97
N ILE A 116 11.27 -12.83 1.88
CA ILE A 116 10.51 -13.36 0.74
C ILE A 116 10.57 -12.39 -0.44
N LEU A 117 10.42 -11.09 -0.20
CA LEU A 117 10.47 -10.06 -1.25
C LEU A 117 11.87 -9.98 -1.90
N LYS A 118 12.94 -10.20 -1.13
CA LYS A 118 14.30 -10.34 -1.67
C LYS A 118 14.44 -11.56 -2.59
N HIS A 119 13.85 -12.70 -2.22
CA HIS A 119 13.86 -13.90 -3.07
C HIS A 119 13.08 -13.68 -4.36
N GLN A 120 11.91 -13.05 -4.28
CA GLN A 120 11.08 -12.80 -5.45
C GLN A 120 11.75 -11.87 -6.46
N ARG A 121 12.42 -10.80 -6.01
CA ARG A 121 13.21 -9.91 -6.90
C ARG A 121 14.30 -10.67 -7.65
N LYS A 122 15.02 -11.56 -6.96
CA LYS A 122 16.08 -12.37 -7.58
C LYS A 122 15.51 -13.26 -8.69
N SER A 123 14.40 -13.95 -8.42
CA SER A 123 13.76 -14.84 -9.40
C SER A 123 13.13 -14.13 -10.60
N THR A 124 12.75 -12.86 -10.49
CA THR A 124 12.26 -12.07 -11.64
C THR A 124 13.42 -11.54 -12.49
N GLN A 125 14.52 -11.12 -11.88
CA GLN A 125 15.73 -10.70 -12.62
C GLN A 125 16.35 -11.88 -13.40
N ASP A 126 16.42 -13.07 -12.79
CA ASP A 126 16.99 -14.26 -13.45
C ASP A 126 16.15 -14.75 -14.66
N ARG A 127 14.88 -14.36 -14.76
CA ARG A 127 14.00 -14.74 -15.89
C ARG A 127 14.05 -13.79 -17.08
N ASP A 128 14.47 -12.56 -16.89
CA ASP A 128 14.65 -11.58 -17.98
C ASP A 128 16.03 -11.73 -18.67
N GLU A 129 16.95 -12.52 -18.09
CA GLU A 129 18.27 -12.84 -18.66
C GLU A 129 18.31 -14.19 -19.44
N SER A 130 17.16 -14.85 -19.66
CA SER A 130 17.04 -16.12 -20.41
C SER A 130 16.34 -15.97 -21.76
#